data_AF-A0A3D3Q5Y5-F1
#
_entry.id   AF-A0A3D3Q5Y5-F1
#
_cell.length_a   1.000
_cell.length_b   1.000
_cell.length_c   1.000
_cell.angle_alpha   90.00
_cell.angle_beta   90.00
_cell.angle_gamma   90.00
#
_symmetry.space_group_name_H-M   'P 1'
#
loop_
_entity.id
_entity.type
_entity.pdbx_description
1 polymer ?
#
loop_
_entity_poly.entity_id
_entity_poly.type
_entity_poly.pdbx_seq_one_letter_code
_entity_poly.pdbx_strand_id
1 'polypeptide(L)' 'SCGKPIDGIDVVILDDDGVPVAAGETGEICARSPGIMKGYFGMPEATEET' A
#
# COMPACT_ATOMS: atom_id res chain seq x y z
N SER A 1 11.62 -12.90 2.35
CA SER A 1 11.56 -11.75 3.28
C SER A 1 12.03 -10.52 2.52
N CYS A 2 11.25 -9.43 2.56
CA CYS A 2 11.59 -8.16 1.90
C CYS A 2 12.13 -7.09 2.89
N GLY A 3 12.38 -7.46 4.16
CA GLY A 3 12.93 -6.56 5.17
C GLY A 3 11.88 -5.90 6.07
N LYS A 4 12.21 -4.72 6.61
CA LYS A 4 11.34 -3.89 7.46
C LYS A 4 11.11 -2.53 6.78
N PRO A 5 9.97 -1.87 7.03
CA PRO A 5 9.73 -0.51 6.55
C PRO A 5 10.81 0.46 7.03
N ILE A 6 11.11 1.46 6.20
CA ILE A 6 11.92 2.61 6.59
C ILE A 6 11.10 3.46 7.57
N ASP A 7 11.75 4.15 8.50
CA ASP A 7 11.08 5.07 9.42
C ASP A 7 10.19 6.08 8.67
N GLY A 8 8.95 6.22 9.15
CA GLY A 8 7.94 7.10 8.53
C GLY A 8 7.21 6.49 7.33
N ILE A 9 7.43 5.22 7.02
CA ILE A 9 6.66 4.45 6.03
C ILE A 9 5.83 3.39 6.77
N ASP A 10 4.53 3.41 6.55
CA ASP A 10 3.61 2.37 7.03
C ASP A 10 3.42 1.32 5.93
N VAL A 11 3.47 0.05 6.30
CA VAL A 11 3.17 -1.09 5.42
C VAL A 11 2.21 -2.02 6.13
N VAL A 12 1.12 -2.39 5.46
CA VAL A 12 0.09 -3.31 5.95
C VAL A 12 -0.21 -4.37 4.89
N ILE A 13 -0.75 -5.51 5.34
CA ILE A 13 -1.25 -6.57 4.46
C ILE A 13 -2.77 -6.55 4.56
N LEU A 14 -3.47 -6.33 3.45
CA LEU A 14 -4.93 -6.23 3.40
C LEU A 14 -5.57 -7.42 2.69
N ASP A 15 -6.78 -7.80 3.09
CA ASP A 15 -7.63 -8.70 2.32
C ASP A 15 -8.36 -7.97 1.18
N ASP A 16 -9.20 -8.69 0.43
CA ASP A 16 -9.99 -8.15 -0.69
C ASP A 16 -11.03 -7.10 -0.25
N ASP A 17 -11.37 -7.04 1.04
CA ASP A 17 -12.28 -6.04 1.62
C ASP A 17 -11.52 -4.82 2.17
N GLY A 18 -10.19 -4.77 2.01
CA GLY A 18 -9.33 -3.68 2.47
C GLY A 18 -9.05 -3.70 3.98
N VAL A 19 -9.26 -4.84 4.65
CA VAL A 19 -9.07 -5.01 6.09
C VAL A 19 -7.70 -5.63 6.37
N PRO A 20 -6.96 -5.16 7.39
CA PRO A 20 -5.68 -5.78 7.76
C PRO A 20 -5.85 -7.24 8.17
N VAL A 21 -5.10 -8.14 7.54
CA VAL A 21 -5.09 -9.57 7.87
C VAL A 21 -4.20 -9.86 9.08
N ALA A 22 -4.39 -11.05 9.69
CA ALA A 22 -3.56 -11.47 10.81
C ALA A 22 -2.12 -11.80 10.38
N ALA A 23 -1.20 -11.81 11.36
CA ALA A 23 0.20 -12.14 11.10
C ALA A 23 0.35 -13.57 10.55
N GLY A 24 0.95 -13.69 9.38
CA GLY A 24 1.17 -14.98 8.70
C GLY A 24 0.12 -15.31 7.65
N GLU A 25 -0.94 -14.52 7.51
CA GLU A 25 -1.93 -14.66 6.44
C GLU A 25 -1.51 -13.89 5.18
N THR A 26 -2.01 -14.35 4.03
CA THR A 26 -1.72 -13.76 2.72
C THR A 26 -2.72 -12.66 2.40
N GLY A 27 -2.24 -11.59 1.79
CA GLY A 27 -3.06 -10.48 1.29
C GLY A 27 -2.24 -9.53 0.42
N GLU A 28 -2.82 -8.41 0.03
CA GLU A 28 -2.15 -7.37 -0.74
C GLU A 28 -1.24 -6.51 0.15
N ILE A 29 -0.04 -6.18 -0.34
CA ILE A 29 0.88 -5.28 0.35
C ILE A 29 0.51 -3.84 0.00
N CYS A 30 0.06 -3.07 1.00
CA CYS A 30 -0.26 -1.66 0.83
C CYS A 30 0.71 -0.80 1.65
N ALA A 31 1.18 0.30 1.06
CA ALA A 31 2.15 1.20 1.69
C ALA A 31 1.66 2.65 1.71
N ARG A 32 1.94 3.36 2.81
CA ARG A 32 1.67 4.78 2.96
C ARG A 32 2.95 5.51 3.36
N SER A 33 3.26 6.58 2.63
CA SER A 33 4.47 7.37 2.85
C SER A 33 4.31 8.78 2.30
N PRO A 34 4.98 9.80 2.89
CA PRO A 34 5.07 11.13 2.30
C PRO A 34 5.71 11.16 0.90
N GLY A 35 6.46 10.12 0.53
CA GLY A 35 7.15 9.98 -0.75
C GLY A 35 6.35 9.26 -1.84
N ILE A 36 5.11 8.84 -1.59
CA ILE A 36 4.25 8.22 -2.62
C ILE A 36 3.95 9.24 -3.73
N MET A 37 3.95 8.79 -4.98
CA MET A 37 3.62 9.63 -6.13
C MET A 37 2.23 10.24 -6.00
N LYS A 38 2.04 11.44 -6.53
CA LYS A 38 0.72 12.12 -6.52
C LYS A 38 -0.33 11.45 -7.42
N GLY A 39 0.11 10.54 -8.27
CA GLY A 39 -0.72 9.96 -9.33
C GLY A 39 0.00 9.91 -10.67
N TYR A 40 -0.65 9.27 -11.62
CA TYR A 40 -0.17 9.16 -12.99
C TYR A 40 -0.38 10.47 -13.76
N PHE A 41 0.67 10.95 -14.42
CA PHE A 41 0.63 12.22 -15.13
C PHE A 41 -0.38 12.19 -16.28
N GLY A 42 -1.34 13.11 -16.27
CA GLY A 42 -2.40 13.20 -17.28
C GLY A 42 -3.44 12.09 -17.22
N MET A 43 -3.43 11.26 -16.16
CA MET A 43 -4.33 10.10 -16.00
C MET A 43 -4.97 10.12 -14.60
N PRO A 44 -5.95 11.04 -14.36
CA PRO A 44 -6.61 11.15 -13.07
C PRO A 44 -7.42 9.89 -12.71
N GLU A 45 -8.12 9.29 -13.67
CA GLU A 45 -8.93 8.07 -13.42
C GLU A 45 -8.05 6.92 -12.90
N ALA A 46 -6.92 6.65 -13.55
CA ALA A 46 -5.97 5.62 -13.09
C ALA A 46 -5.29 5.96 -11.75
N THR A 47 -5.31 7.22 -11.33
CA THR A 47 -4.82 7.63 -9.99
C THR A 47 -5.85 7.35 -8.91
N GLU A 48 -7.14 7.46 -9.23
CA GLU A 48 -8.26 7.20 -8.31
C GLU A 48 -8.53 5.71 -8.11
N GLU A 49 -8.08 4.85 -9.03
CA GLU A 49 -8.20 3.39 -8.93
C GLU A 49 -7.22 2.74 -7.92
N THR A 50 -6.33 3.53 -7.29
CA THR A 50 -5.27 3.04 -6.37
C THR A 50 -5.53 3.44 -4.92
#